data_AF-V9DWU9-F1
#
_entry.id   AF-V9DWU9-F1
#
_cell.length_a   1.000
_cell.length_b   1.000
_cell.length_c   1.000
_cell.angle_alpha   90.00
_cell.angle_beta   90.00
_cell.angle_gamma   90.00
#
_symmetry.space_group_name_H-M   'P 1'
#
loop_
_entity.id
_entity.type
_entity.pdbx_description
1 polymer ?
#
loop_
_entity_poly.entity_id
_entity_poly.type
_entity_poly.pdbx_seq_one_letter_code
_entity_poly.pdbx_strand_id
1 'polypeptide(L)'
;MAGCKRKIRAPTADAPTKPSSTKKHHATLGKSHVATRLPDPGTVLTTEEVKDACVALQNKLVRDRQGRRQNGRRLKSEPFHLADNQKVIFAKTYVAAKNHDTHVDYVRLSNSCHFPTFAGNSDVLAAMEPAIIAEMKEALVEQRGIETKDRHNSRLSLQGTLAKVQLLHQREIAKMNQKVETLLAHLATSENLVEELRKDIAVAQEQHQCDVHRDSHNTAPQQSQSNERNPQETGCLARD
;
A
#
# COMPACT_ATOMS: atom_id res chain seq x y z
N MET A 1 -56.00 57.44 0.82
CA MET A 1 -56.78 56.82 1.91
C MET A 1 -57.56 55.63 1.35
N ALA A 2 -57.07 54.42 1.62
CA ALA A 2 -57.74 53.12 1.48
C ALA A 2 -56.77 52.14 2.19
N GLY A 3 -57.10 51.30 3.16
CA GLY A 3 -58.37 50.74 3.60
C GLY A 3 -58.01 49.31 4.03
N CYS A 4 -57.75 49.13 5.33
CA CYS A 4 -57.32 47.88 5.97
C CYS A 4 -58.19 46.66 5.63
N LYS A 5 -57.59 45.46 5.51
CA LYS A 5 -58.14 44.21 6.08
C LYS A 5 -57.04 43.30 6.62
N ARG A 6 -56.88 43.33 7.95
CA ARG A 6 -56.18 42.31 8.75
C ARG A 6 -57.06 41.08 8.86
N LYS A 7 -56.51 39.88 8.66
CA LYS A 7 -57.20 38.62 8.94
C LYS A 7 -56.55 38.00 10.19
N ILE A 8 -57.25 38.13 11.31
CA ILE A 8 -56.93 37.49 12.59
C ILE A 8 -57.63 36.13 12.58
N ARG A 9 -56.93 35.06 12.98
CA ARG A 9 -57.56 33.82 13.43
C ARG A 9 -56.93 33.42 14.76
N ALA A 10 -57.79 33.29 15.76
CA ALA A 10 -57.50 32.94 17.14
C ALA A 10 -57.47 31.40 17.33
N PRO A 11 -57.01 30.90 18.50
CA PRO A 11 -56.51 29.54 18.71
C PRO A 11 -57.59 28.57 19.23
N THR A 12 -57.34 27.27 19.11
CA THR A 12 -58.10 26.22 19.81
C THR A 12 -57.15 25.26 20.50
N ALA A 13 -57.47 25.00 21.77
CA ALA A 13 -56.71 24.25 22.75
C ALA A 13 -57.01 22.74 22.76
N ASP A 14 -56.07 22.04 23.39
CA ASP A 14 -56.15 20.81 24.19
C ASP A 14 -56.40 19.41 23.58
N ALA A 15 -55.62 18.49 24.17
CA ALA A 15 -55.34 17.09 23.83
C ALA A 15 -56.44 16.10 24.29
N PRO A 16 -56.32 14.79 23.99
CA PRO A 16 -55.64 13.91 24.95
C PRO A 16 -54.85 12.72 24.36
N THR A 17 -53.94 12.24 25.20
CA THR A 17 -52.97 11.12 25.13
C THR A 17 -53.60 9.73 25.15
N LYS A 18 -52.97 8.71 24.49
CA LYS A 18 -52.58 7.38 25.06
C LYS A 18 -51.93 6.41 24.03
N PRO A 19 -51.26 5.31 24.46
CA PRO A 19 -49.88 4.98 24.09
C PRO A 19 -49.72 3.66 23.32
N SER A 20 -48.51 3.36 22.85
CA SER A 20 -47.88 2.02 22.78
C SER A 20 -46.91 1.91 21.61
N SER A 21 -45.63 1.64 21.88
CA SER A 21 -44.95 0.43 21.41
C SER A 21 -43.45 0.55 21.70
N THR A 22 -43.01 -0.30 22.62
CA THR A 22 -41.62 -0.53 22.98
C THR A 22 -40.91 -1.29 21.85
N LYS A 23 -40.00 -0.63 21.13
CA LYS A 23 -39.07 -1.30 20.21
C LYS A 23 -37.66 -1.26 20.78
N LYS A 24 -37.23 -2.43 21.26
CA LYS A 24 -35.88 -2.71 21.73
C LYS A 24 -34.88 -2.47 20.60
N HIS A 25 -33.96 -1.54 20.77
CA HIS A 25 -32.76 -1.46 19.94
C HIS A 25 -31.61 -2.11 20.68
N HIS A 26 -31.11 -3.19 20.10
CA HIS A 26 -29.92 -3.91 20.52
C HIS A 26 -28.73 -2.95 20.58
N ALA A 27 -28.10 -2.89 21.75
CA ALA A 27 -26.80 -2.26 21.93
C ALA A 27 -25.75 -3.09 21.16
N THR A 28 -25.24 -2.55 20.06
CA THR A 28 -24.03 -3.07 19.43
C THR A 28 -22.84 -2.28 19.96
N LEU A 29 -21.96 -2.99 20.65
CA LEU A 29 -20.69 -2.53 21.19
C LEU A 29 -19.82 -1.86 20.11
N GLY A 30 -19.27 -0.71 20.48
CA GLY A 30 -17.83 -0.47 20.32
C GLY A 30 -17.31 -0.13 18.93
N LYS A 31 -17.84 0.91 18.28
CA LYS A 31 -17.02 1.70 17.34
C LYS A 31 -16.31 2.79 18.15
N SER A 32 -15.03 2.55 18.47
CA SER A 32 -14.10 3.60 18.87
C SER A 32 -13.82 4.51 17.67
N HIS A 33 -14.79 5.35 17.34
CA HIS A 33 -14.46 6.60 16.70
C HIS A 33 -13.60 7.36 17.70
N VAL A 34 -12.29 7.40 17.44
CA VAL A 34 -11.45 8.48 17.96
C VAL A 34 -12.06 9.74 17.37
N ALA A 35 -13.04 10.29 18.09
CA ALA A 35 -13.47 11.64 17.90
C ALA A 35 -12.22 12.47 18.13
N THR A 36 -11.59 12.93 17.05
CA THR A 36 -10.70 14.07 17.11
C THR A 36 -11.56 15.18 17.68
N ARG A 37 -11.56 15.31 19.02
CA ARG A 37 -12.20 16.42 19.71
C ARG A 37 -11.64 17.66 19.03
N LEU A 38 -12.52 18.48 18.46
CA LEU A 38 -12.17 19.84 18.11
C LEU A 38 -11.45 20.42 19.35
N PRO A 39 -10.22 20.93 19.21
CA PRO A 39 -9.54 21.57 20.31
C PRO A 39 -10.50 22.60 20.91
N ASP A 40 -10.68 22.54 22.23
CA ASP A 40 -11.47 23.53 22.97
C ASP A 40 -11.03 24.93 22.50
N PRO A 41 -11.93 25.87 22.13
CA PRO A 41 -11.55 27.21 21.68
C PRO A 41 -10.50 27.89 22.57
N GLY A 42 -10.41 27.53 23.86
CA GLY A 42 -9.40 28.00 24.81
C GLY A 42 -8.00 27.34 24.77
N THR A 43 -7.78 26.28 23.99
CA THR A 43 -6.45 25.63 23.89
C THR A 43 -5.49 26.47 23.06
N VAL A 44 -4.37 26.91 23.64
CA VAL A 44 -3.35 27.68 22.91
C VAL A 44 -2.56 26.73 22.01
N LEU A 45 -2.45 27.05 20.72
CA LEU A 45 -1.59 26.30 19.79
C LEU A 45 -0.13 26.44 20.21
N THR A 46 0.62 25.33 20.24
CA THR A 46 2.08 25.40 20.43
C THR A 46 2.75 26.06 19.22
N THR A 47 3.99 26.54 19.35
CA THR A 47 4.73 27.19 18.25
C THR A 47 4.85 26.28 17.01
N GLU A 48 5.01 24.97 17.22
CA GLU A 48 5.03 23.98 16.13
C GLU A 48 3.64 23.84 15.50
N GLU A 49 2.60 23.69 16.32
CA GLU A 49 1.23 23.58 15.82
C GLU A 49 0.74 24.84 15.10
N VAL A 50 1.23 26.02 15.48
CA VAL A 50 0.94 27.28 14.77
C VAL A 50 1.50 27.25 13.34
N LYS A 51 2.69 26.68 13.12
CA LYS A 51 3.27 26.51 11.77
C LYS A 51 2.44 25.54 10.95
N ASP A 52 2.14 24.37 11.51
CA ASP A 52 1.34 23.35 10.83
C ASP A 52 -0.07 23.86 10.50
N ALA A 53 -0.69 24.58 11.44
CA ALA A 53 -2.00 25.18 11.25
C ALA A 53 -2.00 26.27 10.16
N CYS A 54 -0.91 27.02 10.01
CA CYS A 54 -0.77 28.00 8.94
C CYS A 54 -0.72 27.33 7.56
N VAL A 55 0.05 26.23 7.44
CA VAL A 55 0.11 25.43 6.21
C VAL A 55 -1.25 24.79 5.93
N ALA A 56 -1.89 24.22 6.96
CA ALA A 56 -3.21 23.62 6.85
C ALA A 56 -4.28 24.63 6.40
N LEU A 57 -4.25 25.87 6.92
CA LEU A 57 -5.14 26.95 6.49
C LEU A 57 -4.93 27.27 5.01
N GLN A 58 -3.68 27.42 4.57
CA GLN A 58 -3.39 27.67 3.15
C GLN A 58 -3.92 26.54 2.26
N ASN A 59 -3.71 25.28 2.65
CA ASN A 59 -4.22 24.12 1.91
C ASN A 59 -5.75 24.09 1.90
N LYS A 60 -6.41 24.38 3.03
CA LYS A 60 -7.88 24.48 3.12
C LYS A 60 -8.41 25.53 2.14
N LEU A 61 -7.84 26.73 2.12
CA LEU A 61 -8.25 27.80 1.21
C LEU A 61 -8.06 27.41 -0.27
N VAL A 62 -6.98 26.69 -0.61
CA VAL A 62 -6.78 26.16 -1.97
C VAL A 62 -7.85 25.12 -2.33
N ARG A 63 -8.16 24.20 -1.41
CA ARG A 63 -9.19 23.17 -1.60
C ARG A 63 -10.59 23.80 -1.77
N ASP A 64 -10.92 24.79 -0.96
CA ASP A 64 -12.20 25.50 -1.03
C ASP A 64 -12.36 26.25 -2.35
N ARG A 65 -11.28 26.83 -2.89
CA ARG A 65 -11.25 27.44 -4.23
C ARG A 65 -11.44 26.43 -5.35
N GLN A 66 -10.88 25.23 -5.22
CA GLN A 66 -11.04 24.16 -6.22
C GLN A 66 -12.47 23.59 -6.22
N GLY A 67 -13.25 23.78 -5.14
CA GLY A 67 -14.61 23.29 -4.99
C GLY A 67 -15.75 24.30 -5.22
N ARG A 68 -15.50 25.62 -5.20
CA ARG A 68 -16.55 26.64 -5.40
C ARG A 68 -16.15 27.78 -6.33
N ARG A 69 -16.99 28.02 -7.35
CA ARG A 69 -16.99 29.26 -8.14
C ARG A 69 -17.73 30.33 -7.33
N GLN A 70 -17.05 31.45 -7.03
CA GLN A 70 -17.55 32.59 -6.25
C GLN A 70 -17.81 32.32 -4.75
N ASN A 71 -16.90 32.82 -3.91
CA ASN A 71 -17.29 33.33 -2.60
C ASN A 71 -18.34 34.42 -2.86
N GLY A 72 -19.50 34.35 -2.18
CA GLY A 72 -20.62 35.27 -2.41
C GLY A 72 -20.20 36.74 -2.42
N ARG A 73 -20.97 37.59 -3.11
CA ARG A 73 -20.72 39.04 -3.14
C ARG A 73 -20.62 39.55 -1.69
N ARG A 74 -19.52 40.26 -1.37
CA ARG A 74 -19.35 40.94 -0.07
C ARG A 74 -20.62 41.73 0.24
N LEU A 75 -21.20 41.50 1.41
CA LEU A 75 -22.27 42.34 1.93
C LEU A 75 -21.68 43.72 2.22
N LYS A 76 -22.31 44.79 1.74
CA LYS A 76 -21.90 46.17 2.03
C LYS A 76 -21.92 46.50 3.54
N SER A 77 -22.58 45.67 4.34
CA SER A 77 -22.68 45.80 5.80
C SER A 77 -21.41 45.35 6.55
N GLU A 78 -20.47 44.66 5.91
CA GLU A 78 -19.17 44.33 6.52
C GLU A 78 -18.05 45.16 5.88
N PRO A 79 -17.73 46.34 6.44
CA PRO A 79 -16.64 47.17 5.93
C PRO A 79 -15.29 46.48 6.10
N PHE A 80 -15.10 45.70 7.17
CA PHE A 80 -13.85 45.01 7.50
C PHE A 80 -13.99 43.51 7.31
N HIS A 81 -13.48 42.99 6.18
CA HIS A 81 -13.43 41.56 5.89
C HIS A 81 -12.07 41.18 5.32
N LEU A 82 -11.52 40.05 5.76
CA LEU A 82 -10.25 39.51 5.30
C LEU A 82 -10.47 38.56 4.12
N ALA A 83 -9.93 38.93 2.96
CA ALA A 83 -9.84 38.02 1.82
C ALA A 83 -8.87 36.86 2.12
N ASP A 84 -9.03 35.71 1.44
CA ASP A 84 -8.21 34.50 1.70
C ASP A 84 -6.70 34.78 1.72
N ASN A 85 -6.20 35.61 0.78
CA ASN A 85 -4.79 35.98 0.72
C ASN A 85 -4.37 36.81 1.94
N GLN A 86 -5.22 37.70 2.42
CA GLN A 86 -5.00 38.49 3.63
C GLN A 86 -4.98 37.57 4.87
N LYS A 87 -5.85 36.56 4.93
CA LYS A 87 -5.84 35.55 6.00
C LYS A 87 -4.51 34.79 6.04
N VAL A 88 -3.98 34.38 4.89
CA VAL A 88 -2.68 33.70 4.80
C VAL A 88 -1.54 34.61 5.24
N ILE A 89 -1.53 35.88 4.82
CA ILE A 89 -0.51 36.85 5.25
C ILE A 89 -0.59 37.06 6.76
N PHE A 90 -1.79 37.25 7.30
CA PHE A 90 -2.04 37.39 8.74
C PHE A 90 -1.48 36.19 9.51
N ALA A 91 -1.84 34.97 9.11
CA ALA A 91 -1.36 33.74 9.73
C ALA A 91 0.16 33.62 9.70
N LYS A 92 0.81 33.98 8.58
CA LYS A 92 2.28 34.00 8.47
C LYS A 92 2.92 35.02 9.39
N THR A 93 2.35 36.22 9.51
CA THR A 93 2.83 37.24 10.45
C THR A 93 2.67 36.77 11.89
N TYR A 94 1.57 36.10 12.21
CA TYR A 94 1.33 35.49 13.52
C TYR A 94 2.37 34.40 13.85
N VAL A 95 2.64 33.50 12.89
CA VAL A 95 3.71 32.49 13.01
C VAL A 95 5.07 33.15 13.27
N ALA A 96 5.40 34.20 12.52
CA ALA A 96 6.66 34.93 12.70
C ALA A 96 6.77 35.56 14.09
N ALA A 97 5.72 36.21 14.57
CA ALA A 97 5.67 36.79 15.90
C ALA A 97 5.87 35.73 16.99
N LYS A 98 5.16 34.59 16.88
CA LYS A 98 5.31 33.44 17.79
C LYS A 98 6.69 32.80 17.78
N ASN A 99 7.34 32.71 16.62
CA ASN A 99 8.72 32.19 16.54
C ASN A 99 9.73 33.08 17.27
N HIS A 100 9.43 34.37 17.43
CA HIS A 100 10.27 35.33 18.12
C HIS A 100 9.77 35.63 19.55
N ASP A 101 8.78 34.90 20.07
CA ASP A 101 8.13 35.16 21.35
C ASP A 101 7.66 36.63 21.50
N THR A 102 7.18 37.21 20.40
CA THR A 102 6.71 38.60 20.31
C THR A 102 5.24 38.66 19.92
N HIS A 103 4.64 39.84 20.06
CA HIS A 103 3.29 40.12 19.58
C HIS A 103 3.29 40.59 18.13
N VAL A 104 2.18 40.38 17.44
CA VAL A 104 1.99 40.90 16.08
C VAL A 104 1.89 42.43 16.13
N ASP A 105 2.72 43.10 15.33
CA ASP A 105 2.67 44.55 15.14
C ASP A 105 1.51 44.92 14.21
N TYR A 106 0.32 45.08 14.80
CA TYR A 106 -0.91 45.39 14.08
C TYR A 106 -0.92 46.81 13.48
N VAL A 107 -0.17 47.75 14.05
CA VAL A 107 -0.05 49.11 13.52
C VAL A 107 0.69 49.08 12.19
N ARG A 108 1.80 48.34 12.12
CA ARG A 108 2.53 48.17 10.86
C ARG A 108 1.75 47.31 9.86
N LEU A 109 1.10 46.25 10.33
CA LEU A 109 0.36 45.34 9.46
C LEU A 109 -0.85 46.02 8.80
N SER A 110 -1.61 46.81 9.56
CA SER A 110 -2.81 47.50 9.07
C SER A 110 -2.48 48.58 8.03
N ASN A 111 -1.32 49.22 8.15
CA ASN A 111 -0.83 50.22 7.20
C ASN A 111 -0.08 49.62 6.00
N SER A 112 0.04 48.29 5.91
CA SER A 112 0.67 47.64 4.77
C SER A 112 -0.22 47.64 3.54
N CYS A 113 0.38 47.53 2.35
CA CYS A 113 -0.36 47.47 1.08
C CYS A 113 -1.27 46.23 0.95
N HIS A 114 -1.09 45.23 1.80
CA HIS A 114 -1.89 44.02 1.81
C HIS A 114 -3.24 44.18 2.52
N PHE A 115 -3.37 45.16 3.42
CA PHE A 115 -4.58 45.39 4.22
C PHE A 115 -5.14 46.81 4.01
N PRO A 116 -5.43 47.24 2.77
CA PRO A 116 -5.83 48.63 2.50
C PRO A 116 -7.12 49.02 3.22
N THR A 117 -8.03 48.07 3.45
CA THR A 117 -9.29 48.29 4.18
C THR A 117 -9.08 48.54 5.68
N PHE A 118 -7.93 48.15 6.23
CA PHE A 118 -7.61 48.30 7.65
C PHE A 118 -6.64 49.44 7.92
N ALA A 119 -6.23 50.22 6.91
CA ALA A 119 -5.31 51.35 7.09
C ALA A 119 -5.82 52.31 8.19
N GLY A 120 -4.95 52.64 9.14
CA GLY A 120 -5.30 53.45 10.32
C GLY A 120 -6.21 52.77 11.36
N ASN A 121 -6.64 51.53 11.12
CA ASN A 121 -7.58 50.77 11.98
C ASN A 121 -6.91 49.50 12.51
N SER A 122 -5.79 49.63 13.23
CA SER A 122 -5.04 48.50 13.80
C SER A 122 -5.86 47.69 14.81
N ASP A 123 -6.71 48.35 15.60
CA ASP A 123 -7.49 47.69 16.65
C ASP A 123 -8.53 46.72 16.05
N VAL A 124 -9.12 47.10 14.92
CA VAL A 124 -10.05 46.25 14.19
C VAL A 124 -9.32 45.03 13.60
N LEU A 125 -8.09 45.22 13.10
CA LEU A 125 -7.28 44.12 12.60
C LEU A 125 -6.83 43.19 13.73
N ALA A 126 -6.47 43.73 14.89
CA ALA A 126 -6.12 42.96 16.08
C ALA A 126 -7.31 42.14 16.59
N ALA A 127 -8.53 42.69 16.55
CA ALA A 127 -9.74 41.98 16.93
C ALA A 127 -10.07 40.78 16.02
N MET A 128 -9.49 40.70 14.82
CA MET A 128 -9.64 39.54 13.93
C MET A 128 -8.73 38.37 14.31
N GLU A 129 -7.71 38.58 15.16
CA GLU A 129 -6.75 37.54 15.55
C GLU A 129 -7.43 36.26 16.06
N PRO A 130 -8.39 36.30 17.00
CA PRO A 130 -9.00 35.08 17.53
C PRO A 130 -9.76 34.30 16.45
N ALA A 131 -10.39 34.99 15.50
CA ALA A 131 -11.11 34.36 14.40
C ALA A 131 -10.13 33.64 13.45
N ILE A 132 -9.01 34.27 13.11
CA ILE A 132 -7.98 33.64 12.27
C ILE A 132 -7.33 32.45 12.97
N ILE A 133 -7.05 32.54 14.27
CA ILE A 133 -6.54 31.41 15.06
C ILE A 133 -7.56 30.26 15.08
N ALA A 134 -8.85 30.55 15.23
CA ALA A 134 -9.89 29.53 15.17
C ALA A 134 -9.95 28.84 13.80
N GLU A 135 -9.87 29.60 12.70
CA GLU A 135 -9.80 29.04 11.34
C GLU A 135 -8.54 28.18 11.14
N MET A 136 -7.39 28.60 11.67
CA MET A 136 -6.15 27.83 11.66
C MET A 136 -6.30 26.48 12.40
N LYS A 137 -6.87 26.50 13.61
CA LYS A 137 -7.15 25.28 14.40
C LYS A 137 -8.07 24.32 13.64
N GLU A 138 -9.16 24.85 13.09
CA GLU A 138 -10.13 24.06 12.32
C GLU A 138 -9.46 23.42 11.10
N ALA A 139 -8.68 24.21 10.35
CA ALA A 139 -7.95 23.71 9.19
C ALA A 139 -6.94 22.62 9.56
N LEU A 140 -6.24 22.74 10.70
CA LEU A 140 -5.31 21.73 11.18
C LEU A 140 -6.02 20.40 11.51
N VAL A 141 -7.17 20.46 12.19
CA VAL A 141 -7.98 19.27 12.49
C VAL A 141 -8.43 18.59 11.21
N GLU A 142 -8.91 19.38 10.24
CA GLU A 142 -9.36 18.88 8.95
C GLU A 142 -8.21 18.22 8.17
N GLN A 143 -7.04 18.85 8.13
CA GLN A 143 -5.84 18.35 7.48
C GLN A 143 -5.39 17.01 8.08
N ARG A 144 -5.32 16.91 9.42
CA ARG A 144 -5.01 15.64 10.12
C ARG A 144 -6.03 14.53 9.81
N GLY A 145 -7.30 14.92 9.63
CA GLY A 145 -8.37 14.01 9.21
C GLY A 145 -8.18 13.46 7.80
N ILE A 146 -7.75 14.30 6.86
CA ILE A 146 -7.44 13.92 5.47
C ILE A 146 -6.24 12.98 5.44
N GLU A 147 -5.14 13.35 6.08
CA GLU A 147 -3.91 12.54 6.13
C GLU A 147 -4.15 11.16 6.74
N THR A 148 -5.04 11.06 7.73
CA THR A 148 -5.40 9.77 8.33
C THR A 148 -6.18 8.89 7.33
N LYS A 149 -7.09 9.48 6.56
CA LYS A 149 -7.81 8.77 5.49
C LYS A 149 -6.85 8.33 4.37
N ASP A 150 -5.95 9.21 3.94
CA ASP A 150 -5.00 8.92 2.86
C ASP A 150 -4.00 7.83 3.26
N ARG A 151 -3.50 7.85 4.51
CA ARG A 151 -2.68 6.77 5.07
C ARG A 151 -3.44 5.45 5.12
N HIS A 152 -4.72 5.47 5.47
CA HIS A 152 -5.55 4.26 5.47
C HIS A 152 -5.75 3.70 4.06
N ASN A 153 -6.10 4.54 3.10
CA ASN A 153 -6.29 4.15 1.70
C ASN A 153 -5.00 3.60 1.09
N SER A 154 -3.87 4.25 1.34
CA SER A 154 -2.54 3.79 0.90
C SER A 154 -2.21 2.41 1.47
N ARG A 155 -2.53 2.17 2.75
CA ARG A 155 -2.33 0.87 3.39
C ARG A 155 -3.18 -0.23 2.75
N LEU A 156 -4.45 0.04 2.48
CA LEU A 156 -5.34 -0.92 1.80
C LEU A 156 -4.84 -1.25 0.39
N SER A 157 -4.38 -0.23 -0.35
CA SER A 157 -3.78 -0.41 -1.67
C SER A 157 -2.54 -1.32 -1.60
N LEU A 158 -1.61 -1.03 -0.67
CA LEU A 158 -0.41 -1.84 -0.48
C LEU A 158 -0.74 -3.29 -0.10
N GLN A 159 -1.71 -3.49 0.80
CA GLN A 159 -2.16 -4.84 1.18
C GLN A 159 -2.72 -5.62 -0.03
N GLY A 160 -3.50 -4.96 -0.89
CA GLY A 160 -3.97 -5.56 -2.14
C GLY A 160 -2.83 -5.97 -3.07
N THR A 161 -1.83 -5.11 -3.23
CA THR A 161 -0.65 -5.45 -4.06
C THR A 161 0.18 -6.59 -3.46
N LEU A 162 0.35 -6.61 -2.14
CA LEU A 162 1.06 -7.68 -1.43
C LEU A 162 0.36 -9.03 -1.67
N ALA A 163 -0.96 -9.10 -1.52
CA ALA A 163 -1.74 -10.32 -1.74
C ALA A 163 -1.61 -10.82 -3.18
N LYS A 164 -1.63 -9.91 -4.16
CA LYS A 164 -1.43 -10.26 -5.57
C LYS A 164 -0.03 -10.85 -5.81
N VAL A 165 1.01 -10.25 -5.24
CA VAL A 165 2.38 -10.74 -5.36
C VAL A 165 2.53 -12.12 -4.71
N GLN A 166 1.96 -12.31 -3.52
CA GLN A 166 1.98 -13.61 -2.83
C GLN A 166 1.32 -14.72 -3.66
N LEU A 167 0.16 -14.44 -4.27
CA LEU A 167 -0.54 -15.41 -5.12
C LEU A 167 0.27 -15.77 -6.37
N LEU A 168 0.86 -14.76 -7.02
CA LEU A 168 1.71 -15.00 -8.20
C LEU A 168 2.94 -15.82 -7.84
N HIS A 169 3.60 -15.49 -6.72
CA HIS A 169 4.75 -16.23 -6.24
C HIS A 169 4.40 -17.69 -5.91
N GLN A 170 3.27 -17.92 -5.23
CA GLN A 170 2.81 -19.26 -4.91
C GLN A 170 2.49 -20.08 -6.17
N ARG A 171 1.89 -19.45 -7.19
CA ARG A 171 1.66 -20.10 -8.49
C ARG A 171 2.96 -20.47 -9.20
N GLU A 172 3.96 -19.59 -9.17
CA GLU A 172 5.25 -19.86 -9.80
C GLU A 172 5.99 -21.01 -9.10
N ILE A 173 5.97 -21.03 -7.76
CA ILE A 173 6.50 -22.16 -6.97
C ILE A 173 5.80 -23.47 -7.36
N ALA A 174 4.47 -23.48 -7.42
CA ALA A 174 3.71 -24.67 -7.78
C ALA A 174 4.09 -25.18 -9.18
N LYS A 175 4.25 -24.26 -10.14
CA LYS A 175 4.68 -24.57 -11.51
C LYS A 175 6.10 -25.14 -11.55
N MET A 176 7.03 -24.59 -10.76
CA MET A 176 8.39 -25.11 -10.67
C MET A 176 8.42 -26.49 -10.01
N ASN A 177 7.69 -26.69 -8.92
CA ASN A 177 7.59 -27.98 -8.24
C ASN A 177 7.04 -29.07 -9.17
N GLN A 178 5.99 -28.77 -9.94
CA GLN A 178 5.44 -29.70 -10.92
C GLN A 178 6.49 -30.10 -11.98
N LYS A 179 7.31 -29.15 -12.45
CA LYS A 179 8.41 -29.45 -13.39
C LYS A 179 9.46 -30.35 -12.76
N VAL A 180 9.83 -30.10 -11.50
CA VAL A 180 10.78 -30.95 -10.77
C VAL A 180 10.25 -32.36 -10.63
N GLU A 181 9.00 -32.54 -10.24
CA GLU A 181 8.35 -33.86 -10.15
C GLU A 181 8.35 -34.60 -11.49
N THR A 182 8.05 -33.88 -12.57
CA THR A 182 8.06 -34.45 -13.93
C THR A 182 9.47 -34.93 -14.32
N LEU A 183 10.50 -34.14 -14.03
CA LEU A 183 11.90 -34.50 -14.31
C LEU A 183 12.36 -35.68 -13.46
N LEU A 184 11.99 -35.74 -12.19
CA LEU A 184 12.30 -36.88 -11.32
C LEU A 184 11.64 -38.17 -11.82
N ALA A 185 10.40 -38.11 -12.28
CA ALA A 185 9.73 -39.26 -12.89
C ALA A 185 10.45 -39.74 -14.16
N HIS A 186 10.85 -38.82 -15.03
CA HIS A 186 11.65 -39.17 -16.21
C HIS A 186 12.99 -39.80 -15.86
N LEU A 187 13.71 -39.27 -14.86
CA LEU A 187 14.96 -39.85 -14.39
C LEU A 187 14.76 -41.30 -13.92
N ALA A 188 13.77 -41.55 -13.07
CA ALA A 188 13.45 -42.90 -12.59
C ALA A 188 13.13 -43.87 -13.73
N THR A 189 12.38 -43.43 -14.77
CA THR A 189 12.12 -44.27 -15.94
C THR A 189 13.38 -44.60 -16.73
N SER A 190 14.30 -43.64 -16.88
CA SER A 190 15.56 -43.85 -17.58
C SER A 190 16.52 -44.76 -16.82
N GLU A 191 16.56 -44.63 -15.49
CA GLU A 191 17.35 -45.53 -14.62
C GLU A 191 16.86 -46.97 -14.73
N ASN A 192 15.54 -47.20 -14.70
CA ASN A 192 14.97 -48.53 -14.88
C ASN A 192 15.33 -49.13 -16.25
N LEU A 193 15.26 -48.34 -17.33
CA LEU A 193 15.63 -48.80 -18.67
C LEU A 193 17.12 -49.18 -18.75
N VAL A 194 17.98 -48.38 -18.14
CA VAL A 194 19.42 -48.66 -18.08
C VAL A 194 19.69 -49.97 -17.31
N GLU A 195 18.98 -50.20 -16.21
CA GLU A 195 19.09 -51.46 -15.46
C GLU A 195 18.59 -52.68 -16.24
N GLU A 196 17.52 -52.56 -17.03
CA GLU A 196 17.09 -53.64 -17.92
C GLU A 196 18.12 -53.93 -19.01
N LEU A 197 18.62 -52.90 -19.70
CA LEU A 197 19.66 -53.07 -20.71
C LEU A 197 20.94 -53.69 -20.13
N ARG A 198 21.32 -53.35 -18.89
CA ARG A 198 22.44 -53.98 -18.19
C ARG A 198 22.23 -55.47 -17.97
N LYS A 199 21.02 -55.89 -17.59
CA LYS A 199 20.68 -57.31 -17.43
C LYS A 199 20.73 -58.06 -18.76
N ASP A 200 20.18 -57.48 -19.81
CA ASP A 200 20.19 -58.08 -21.15
C ASP A 200 21.63 -58.28 -21.66
N ILE A 201 22.51 -57.30 -21.44
CA ILE A 201 23.93 -57.41 -21.77
C ILE A 201 24.60 -58.54 -20.96
N ALA A 202 24.33 -58.63 -19.67
CA ALA A 202 24.90 -59.69 -18.82
C ALA A 202 24.46 -61.09 -19.29
N VAL A 203 23.17 -61.28 -19.59
CA VAL A 203 22.63 -62.54 -20.11
C VAL A 203 23.28 -62.90 -21.46
N ALA A 204 23.40 -61.94 -22.36
CA ALA A 204 24.05 -62.16 -23.67
C ALA A 204 25.53 -62.54 -23.51
N GLN A 205 26.24 -61.96 -22.54
CA GLN A 205 27.64 -62.30 -22.25
C GLN A 205 27.78 -63.73 -21.68
N GLU A 206 26.90 -64.15 -20.78
CA GLU A 206 26.89 -65.52 -20.24
C GLU A 206 26.60 -66.55 -21.34
N GLN A 207 25.61 -66.29 -22.20
CA GLN A 207 25.30 -67.15 -23.35
C GLN A 207 26.52 -67.30 -24.28
N HIS A 208 27.17 -66.18 -24.62
CA HIS A 208 28.37 -66.21 -25.45
C HIS A 208 29.49 -67.04 -24.78
N GLN A 209 29.69 -66.95 -23.47
CA GLN A 209 30.70 -67.75 -22.77
C GLN A 209 30.39 -69.26 -22.81
N CYS A 210 29.12 -69.64 -22.65
CA CYS A 210 28.68 -71.04 -22.76
C CYS A 210 28.87 -71.58 -24.18
N ASP A 211 28.54 -70.80 -25.21
CA ASP A 211 28.69 -71.21 -26.61
C ASP A 211 30.18 -71.41 -26.97
N VAL A 212 31.05 -70.49 -26.56
CA VAL A 212 32.51 -70.62 -26.76
C VAL A 212 33.09 -71.85 -26.04
N HIS A 213 32.63 -72.14 -24.82
CA HIS A 213 33.04 -73.36 -24.10
C HIS A 213 32.55 -74.63 -24.82
N ARG A 214 31.32 -74.63 -25.33
CA ARG A 214 30.74 -75.77 -26.06
C ARG A 214 31.51 -76.06 -27.36
N ASP A 215 31.86 -75.03 -28.11
CA ASP A 215 32.64 -75.16 -29.34
C ASP A 215 34.07 -75.66 -29.06
N SER A 216 34.68 -75.20 -27.96
CA SER A 216 36.00 -75.65 -27.52
C SER A 216 36.04 -77.14 -27.15
N HIS A 217 34.96 -77.69 -26.57
CA HIS A 217 34.85 -79.12 -26.25
C HIS A 217 34.56 -80.02 -27.48
N ASN A 218 34.01 -79.48 -28.57
CA ASN A 218 33.79 -80.22 -29.81
C ASN A 218 35.03 -80.32 -30.72
N THR A 219 36.10 -79.57 -30.43
CA THR A 219 37.35 -79.55 -31.21
C THR A 219 38.49 -80.43 -30.65
N ALA A 220 38.23 -81.39 -29.77
CA ALA A 220 39.25 -82.36 -29.37
C ALA A 220 39.60 -83.31 -30.54
N PRO A 221 40.87 -83.38 -31.02
CA PRO A 221 41.20 -84.08 -32.25
C PRO A 221 41.19 -85.62 -32.07
N GLN A 222 40.46 -86.31 -32.94
CA GLN A 222 40.62 -87.74 -33.20
C GLN A 222 42.06 -88.00 -33.70
N GLN A 223 42.88 -88.66 -32.89
CA GLN A 223 44.16 -89.22 -33.34
C GLN A 223 43.88 -90.35 -34.35
N SER A 224 43.99 -90.05 -35.64
CA SER A 224 44.13 -91.06 -36.69
C SER A 224 45.61 -91.18 -37.07
N GLN A 225 46.09 -92.41 -36.92
CA GLN A 225 47.44 -92.87 -37.20
C GLN A 225 47.82 -92.70 -38.67
N SER A 226 49.08 -92.34 -38.95
CA SER A 226 49.75 -92.75 -40.18
C SER A 226 51.27 -92.84 -39.94
N ASN A 227 51.77 -94.06 -40.14
CA ASN A 227 53.17 -94.42 -40.27
C ASN A 227 53.78 -93.75 -41.51
N GLU A 228 55.04 -93.29 -41.45
CA GLU A 228 56.14 -93.84 -42.28
C GLU A 228 57.47 -93.08 -42.11
N ARG A 229 58.50 -93.86 -41.75
CA ARG A 229 59.92 -93.86 -42.19
C ARG A 229 60.77 -92.58 -42.20
N ASN A 230 61.70 -92.59 -41.25
CA ASN A 230 63.09 -92.11 -41.29
C ASN A 230 63.85 -92.69 -42.53
N PRO A 231 64.83 -91.99 -43.13
CA PRO A 231 66.18 -91.95 -42.55
C PRO A 231 66.91 -90.59 -42.65
N GLN A 232 67.67 -90.30 -41.58
CA GLN A 232 69.06 -89.82 -41.52
C GLN A 232 69.55 -88.84 -42.61
N GLU A 233 70.03 -87.65 -42.21
CA GLU A 233 71.46 -87.37 -42.02
C GLU A 233 71.76 -85.90 -41.62
N THR A 234 72.56 -85.78 -40.55
CA THR A 234 73.67 -84.83 -40.30
C THR A 234 73.51 -83.29 -40.34
N GLY A 235 74.03 -82.67 -39.27
CA GLY A 235 74.83 -81.44 -39.37
C GLY A 235 74.30 -80.25 -38.56
N CYS A 236 74.63 -80.14 -37.28
CA CYS A 236 75.77 -79.35 -36.77
C CYS A 236 75.54 -77.81 -36.76
N LEU A 237 75.23 -77.28 -35.58
CA LEU A 237 76.02 -76.29 -34.80
C LEU A 237 75.17 -75.18 -34.17
N ALA A 238 75.31 -75.08 -32.85
CA ALA A 238 74.97 -73.93 -32.04
C ALA A 238 76.09 -72.88 -32.12
N ARG A 239 75.74 -71.60 -32.08
CA ARG A 239 76.25 -70.60 -31.12
C ARG A 239 75.68 -69.20 -31.41
N ASP A 240 75.32 -68.57 -30.30
CA ASP A 240 75.03 -67.15 -30.00
C ASP A 240 73.76 -66.50 -30.57
#